data_AF-A0AAW1UIP6-F1
#
_entry.id   AF-A0AAW1UIP6-F1
#
_cell.length_a   1.000
_cell.length_b   1.000
_cell.length_c   1.000
_cell.angle_alpha   90.00
_cell.angle_beta   90.00
_cell.angle_gamma   90.00
#
_symmetry.space_group_name_H-M   'P 1'
#
loop_
_entity.id
_entity.type
_entity.pdbx_description
1 polymer ?
#
loop_
_entity_poly.entity_id
_entity_poly.type
_entity_poly.pdbx_seq_one_letter_code
_entity_poly.pdbx_strand_id
1 'polypeptide(L)'
;MAKAIAEVRNGSSVKVAGEKYNIAQRTLGNKISGKTPENRKMVIKPSTENEEERLVNWIIEISRKGFSLVVEDILNERTLMKSQEKRGLNYL
;
A
#
# COMPACT_ATOMS: atom_id res chain seq x y z
N MET A 1 -12.50 -4.82 7.70
CA MET A 1 -12.76 -3.44 8.16
C MET A 1 -14.05 -2.82 7.56
N ALA A 2 -14.19 -2.69 6.24
CA ALA A 2 -15.33 -2.01 5.60
C ALA A 2 -16.72 -2.52 6.05
N LYS A 3 -16.89 -3.85 6.16
CA LYS A 3 -18.13 -4.48 6.65
C LYS A 3 -18.50 -4.06 8.08
N ALA A 4 -17.51 -3.96 8.97
CA ALA A 4 -17.72 -3.52 10.36
C ALA A 4 -18.11 -2.04 10.45
N ILE A 5 -17.52 -1.20 9.59
CA ILE A 5 -17.86 0.23 9.50
C ILE A 5 -19.31 0.40 9.02
N ALA A 6 -19.70 -0.33 7.98
CA ALA A 6 -21.07 -0.31 7.46
C ALA A 6 -22.08 -0.77 8.52
N GLU A 7 -21.77 -1.83 9.28
CA GLU A 7 -22.64 -2.33 10.34
C GLU A 7 -22.85 -1.33 11.48
N VAL A 8 -21.79 -0.61 11.88
CA VAL A 8 -21.92 0.49 12.85
C VAL A 8 -22.73 1.66 12.27
N ARG A 9 -22.52 2.03 11.00
CA ARG A 9 -23.33 3.07 10.34
C ARG A 9 -24.80 2.68 10.19
N ASN A 10 -25.11 1.38 10.11
CA ASN A 10 -26.47 0.84 10.09
C ASN A 10 -27.11 0.74 11.49
N GLY A 11 -26.47 1.28 12.53
CA GLY A 11 -27.04 1.42 13.87
C GLY A 11 -26.54 0.41 14.91
N SER A 12 -25.62 -0.50 14.54
CA SER A 12 -25.00 -1.40 15.53
C SER A 12 -23.99 -0.67 16.41
N SER A 13 -23.86 -1.08 17.67
CA SER A 13 -22.82 -0.51 18.54
C SER A 13 -21.41 -0.92 18.09
N VAL A 14 -20.43 -0.04 18.34
CA VAL A 14 -19.01 -0.30 18.04
C VAL A 14 -18.51 -1.57 18.74
N LYS A 15 -19.04 -1.87 19.93
CA LYS A 15 -18.71 -3.09 20.68
C LYS A 15 -19.17 -4.35 19.94
N VAL A 16 -20.44 -4.41 19.56
CA VAL A 16 -21.04 -5.57 18.86
C VAL A 16 -20.35 -5.80 17.52
N ALA A 17 -20.16 -4.75 16.73
CA ALA A 17 -19.45 -4.86 15.46
C ALA A 17 -17.96 -5.23 15.65
N GLY A 18 -17.31 -4.70 16.68
CA GLY A 18 -15.92 -5.03 17.00
C GLY A 18 -15.74 -6.51 17.33
N GLU A 19 -16.59 -7.06 18.19
CA GLU A 19 -16.57 -8.49 18.55
C GLU A 19 -16.88 -9.37 17.34
N LYS A 20 -17.92 -9.03 16.57
CA LYS A 20 -18.36 -9.82 15.40
C LYS A 20 -17.30 -9.92 14.30
N TYR A 21 -16.55 -8.85 14.06
CA TYR A 21 -15.52 -8.82 13.01
C TYR A 21 -14.09 -9.00 13.53
N ASN A 22 -13.92 -9.32 14.83
CA ASN A 22 -12.64 -9.44 15.51
C ASN A 22 -11.74 -8.20 15.30
N ILE A 23 -12.30 -7.02 15.53
CA ILE A 23 -11.63 -5.72 15.40
C ILE A 23 -11.63 -5.04 16.75
N ALA A 24 -10.46 -4.59 17.21
CA ALA A 24 -10.36 -3.81 18.44
C ALA A 24 -11.29 -2.59 18.40
N GLN A 25 -12.09 -2.41 19.45
CA GLN A 25 -13.10 -1.35 19.55
C GLN A 25 -12.50 0.04 19.33
N ARG A 26 -11.27 0.29 19.83
CA ARG A 26 -10.54 1.54 19.62
C ARG A 26 -10.22 1.79 18.15
N THR A 27 -9.81 0.75 17.42
CA THR A 27 -9.51 0.80 15.98
C THR A 27 -10.77 1.10 15.18
N LEU A 28 -11.88 0.42 15.50
CA LEU A 28 -13.16 0.66 14.84
C LEU A 28 -13.70 2.07 15.17
N GLY A 29 -13.64 2.48 16.44
CA GLY A 29 -14.03 3.82 16.89
C GLY A 29 -13.23 4.93 16.20
N ASN A 30 -11.91 4.78 16.07
CA ASN A 30 -11.07 5.76 15.36
C ASN A 30 -11.42 5.87 13.86
N LYS A 31 -11.88 4.78 13.23
CA LYS A 31 -12.35 4.80 11.84
C LYS A 31 -13.69 5.50 11.70
N ILE A 32 -14.61 5.28 12.63
CA ILE A 32 -15.93 5.93 12.65
C ILE A 32 -15.80 7.42 12.96
N SER A 33 -14.95 7.80 13.92
CA SER A 33 -14.75 9.19 14.34
C SER A 33 -13.87 10.01 13.38
N GLY A 34 -13.41 9.43 12.27
CA GLY A 34 -12.55 10.10 11.29
C GLY A 34 -11.10 10.36 11.74
N LYS A 35 -10.71 10.01 12.97
CA LYS A 35 -9.32 10.15 13.48
C LYS A 35 -8.33 9.36 12.62
N THR A 36 -8.79 8.25 12.06
CA THR A 36 -8.08 7.53 11.02
C THR A 36 -9.02 7.39 9.84
N PRO A 37 -8.80 8.10 8.72
CA PRO A 37 -9.72 8.04 7.59
C PRO A 37 -9.90 6.61 7.09
N GLU A 38 -11.13 6.27 6.68
CA GLU A 38 -11.44 5.00 6.01
C GLU A 38 -10.65 4.88 4.70
N ASN A 39 -10.66 5.96 3.91
CA ASN A 39 -9.98 6.07 2.62
C ASN A 39 -8.55 6.64 2.72
N ARG A 40 -7.81 6.39 3.81
CA ARG A 40 -6.39 6.76 3.84
C ARG A 40 -5.68 5.93 2.78
N LYS A 41 -5.40 6.54 1.61
CA LYS A 41 -4.56 5.94 0.58
C LYS A 41 -3.24 5.60 1.25
N MET A 42 -2.89 4.32 1.30
CA MET A 42 -1.52 3.94 1.62
C MET A 42 -0.65 4.55 0.52
N VAL A 43 0.22 5.47 0.91
CA VAL A 43 1.10 6.20 -0.02
C VAL A 43 2.01 5.23 -0.77
N ILE A 44 2.29 4.08 -0.15
CA ILE A 44 3.05 2.99 -0.75
C ILE A 44 2.08 1.85 -1.06
N LYS A 45 1.64 1.76 -2.32
CA LYS A 45 1.00 0.55 -2.82
C LYS A 45 2.06 -0.57 -2.78
N PRO A 46 1.75 -1.77 -2.23
CA PRO A 46 2.66 -2.91 -2.35
C PRO A 46 2.99 -3.13 -3.82
N SER A 47 4.25 -3.51 -4.09
CA SER A 47 4.65 -3.78 -5.46
C SER A 47 3.87 -4.97 -6.01
N THR A 48 3.52 -4.95 -7.29
CA THR A 48 3.02 -6.16 -7.95
C THR A 48 4.19 -7.10 -8.25
N GLU A 49 3.92 -8.40 -8.42
CA GLU A 49 4.96 -9.39 -8.74
C GLU A 49 5.77 -8.99 -9.98
N ASN A 50 5.11 -8.46 -11.02
CA ASN A 50 5.77 -7.92 -12.22
C ASN A 50 6.64 -6.67 -11.95
N GLU A 51 6.24 -5.80 -11.02
CA GLU A 51 7.06 -4.64 -10.64
C GLU A 51 8.34 -5.09 -9.93
N GLU A 52 8.24 -6.10 -9.08
CA GLU A 52 9.40 -6.66 -8.37
C GLU A 52 10.35 -7.37 -9.32
N GLU A 53 9.85 -8.14 -10.28
CA GLU A 53 10.68 -8.80 -11.29
C GLU A 53 11.48 -7.80 -12.13
N ARG A 54 10.85 -6.70 -12.58
CA ARG A 54 11.55 -5.63 -13.31
C ARG A 54 12.63 -4.97 -12.48
N LEU A 55 12.34 -4.69 -11.21
CA LEU A 55 13.29 -4.09 -10.28
C LEU A 55 14.48 -5.02 -10.04
N VAL A 56 14.24 -6.32 -9.85
CA VAL A 56 15.29 -7.33 -9.67
C VAL A 56 16.17 -7.44 -10.92
N ASN A 57 15.57 -7.51 -12.10
CA ASN A 57 16.32 -7.55 -13.36
C ASN A 57 17.21 -6.30 -13.51
N TRP A 58 16.68 -5.12 -13.22
CA TRP A 58 17.45 -3.88 -13.23
C TRP A 58 18.61 -3.91 -12.22
N ILE A 59 18.37 -4.35 -10.97
CA ILE A 59 19.41 -4.49 -9.94
C ILE A 59 20.54 -5.41 -10.44
N ILE A 60 20.19 -6.55 -11.03
CA ILE A 60 21.17 -7.51 -11.57
C ILE A 60 21.99 -6.88 -12.70
N GLU A 61 21.36 -6.16 -13.62
CA GLU A 61 22.05 -5.49 -14.73
C GLU A 61 23.04 -4.43 -14.25
N ILE A 62 22.63 -3.60 -13.29
CA ILE A 62 23.48 -2.55 -12.73
C ILE A 62 24.66 -3.17 -11.95
N SER A 63 24.39 -4.23 -11.18
CA SER A 63 25.43 -4.97 -10.46
C SER A 63 26.45 -5.59 -11.42
N ARG A 64 25.99 -6.18 -12.54
CA ARG A 64 26.87 -6.73 -13.59
C ARG A 64 27.76 -5.68 -14.23
N LYS A 65 27.30 -4.44 -14.32
CA LYS A 65 28.08 -3.31 -14.84
C LYS A 65 29.09 -2.75 -13.82
N GLY A 66 29.16 -3.33 -12.62
CA GLY A 66 30.15 -2.98 -11.59
C GLY A 66 29.74 -1.81 -10.70
N PHE A 67 28.49 -1.36 -10.78
CA PHE A 67 27.97 -0.31 -9.91
C PHE A 67 27.51 -0.91 -8.58
N SER A 68 27.84 -0.24 -7.48
CA SER A 68 27.28 -0.56 -6.16
C SER A 68 26.01 0.23 -5.95
N LEU A 69 24.90 -0.47 -5.70
CA LEU A 69 23.61 0.15 -5.41
C LEU A 69 23.43 0.34 -3.91
N VAL A 70 22.95 1.51 -3.49
CA VAL A 70 22.43 1.71 -2.14
C VAL A 70 20.91 1.61 -2.12
N VAL A 71 20.33 1.39 -0.93
CA VAL A 71 18.87 1.24 -0.75
C VAL A 71 18.10 2.43 -1.33
N GLU A 72 18.67 3.64 -1.27
CA GLU A 72 18.05 4.85 -1.79
C GLU A 72 17.94 4.84 -3.33
N ASP A 73 18.94 4.30 -4.04
CA ASP A 73 18.89 4.15 -5.51
C ASP A 73 17.74 3.23 -5.93
N ILE A 74 17.55 2.13 -5.20
CA ILE A 74 16.50 1.15 -5.45
C ILE A 74 15.11 1.79 -5.22
N LEU A 75 14.97 2.60 -4.17
CA LEU A 75 13.72 3.29 -3.86
C LEU A 75 13.39 4.40 -4.86
N ASN A 76 14.40 5.12 -5.32
CA ASN A 76 14.26 6.15 -6.34
C ASN A 76 13.85 5.53 -7.67
N GLU A 77 14.52 4.47 -8.09
CA GLU A 77 14.20 3.76 -9.34
C GLU A 77 12.77 3.19 -9.31
N ARG A 78 12.39 2.53 -8.20
CA ARG A 78 11.01 2.05 -8.00
C ARG A 78 9.98 3.18 -8.17
N THR A 79 10.29 4.36 -7.66
CA THR A 79 9.38 5.52 -7.73
C THR A 79 9.29 6.07 -9.16
N LEU A 80 10.41 6.10 -9.89
CA LEU A 80 10.46 6.46 -11.30
C LEU A 80 9.63 5.50 -12.16
N MET A 81 9.86 4.18 -12.02
CA MET A 81 9.10 3.16 -12.75
C MET A 81 7.58 3.34 -12.57
N LYS A 82 7.12 3.59 -11.34
CA LYS A 82 5.70 3.86 -11.03
C LYS A 82 5.18 5.17 -11.62
N SER A 83 6.03 6.19 -11.71
CA SER A 83 5.65 7.45 -12.36
C SER A 83 5.51 7.31 -13.87
N GLN A 84 6.30 6.43 -14.50
CA GLN A 84 6.27 6.22 -15.95
C GLN A 84 5.10 5.32 -16.38
N GLU A 85 4.79 4.29 -15.59
CA GLU A 85 3.62 3.43 -15.84
C GLU A 85 2.31 4.22 -15.81
N LYS A 86 2.18 5.19 -14.89
CA LYS A 86 1.05 6.13 -14.85
C LYS A 86 0.96 7.05 -16.07
N ARG A 87 2.08 7.27 -16.77
CA ARG A 87 2.17 8.08 -17.99
C ARG A 87 2.00 7.26 -19.27
N GLY A 88 1.79 5.94 -19.17
CA GLY A 88 1.62 5.05 -20.32
C GLY A 88 2.88 4.85 -21.16
N LEU A 89 4.05 5.19 -20.63
CA LEU A 89 5.33 5.03 -21.32
C LEU A 89 5.93 3.67 -20.94
N ASN A 90 5.84 2.70 -21.84
CA ASN A 90 6.59 1.45 -21.75
C ASN A 90 7.97 1.68 -22.39
N TYR A 91 9.04 1.44 -21.64
CA TYR A 91 10.36 1.26 -22.25
C TYR A 91 10.46 -0.18 -22.78
N LEU A 92 10.84 -0.27 -24.06
CA LEU A 92 11.30 -1.47 -24.76
C LEU A 92 12.61 -1.98 -24.13
#